data_AF-A0A3B9GYB7-F1
#
_entry.id   AF-A0A3B9GYB7-F1
#
_cell.length_a   1.000
_cell.length_b   1.000
_cell.length_c   1.000
_cell.angle_alpha   90.00
_cell.angle_beta   90.00
_cell.angle_gamma   90.00
#
_symmetry.space_group_name_H-M   'P 1'
#
loop_
_entity.id
_entity.type
_entity.pdbx_description
1 polymer ?
#
loop_
_entity_poly.entity_id
_entity_poly.type
_entity_poly.pdbx_seq_one_letter_code
_entity_poly.pdbx_strand_id
1 'polypeptide(L)'
;AHLVSLHTPLRVETANMFDTEAFAAMRPGALLVNTARAGLIDEAALVHALERGVVAGAALDLFSPEAPTGPLSRDPRVILTPHLGGSTEEALARTARAAAKNVITALNGIQPDTALSPKEYRA
;
A
#
# COMPACT_ATOMS: atom_id res chain seq x y z
N ALA A 1 -5.84 2.81 18.86
CA ALA A 1 -4.43 3.26 18.85
C ALA A 1 -4.36 4.75 18.52
N HIS A 2 -3.23 5.43 18.77
CA HIS A 2 -3.03 6.82 18.32
C HIS A 2 -2.60 6.90 16.86
N LEU A 3 -1.85 5.89 16.40
CA LEU A 3 -1.34 5.74 15.05
C LEU A 3 -1.68 4.33 14.57
N VAL A 4 -2.14 4.22 13.33
CA VAL A 4 -2.39 2.95 12.64
C VAL A 4 -1.55 2.94 11.36
N SER A 5 -0.75 1.89 11.15
CA SER A 5 0.03 1.71 9.92
C SER A 5 -0.33 0.38 9.26
N LEU A 6 -0.51 0.41 7.93
CA LEU A 6 -0.96 -0.74 7.15
C LEU A 6 0.22 -1.49 6.54
N HIS A 7 0.29 -2.80 6.79
CA HIS A 7 1.36 -3.70 6.31
C HIS A 7 0.81 -5.04 5.81
N THR A 8 -0.36 -5.03 5.17
CA THR A 8 -0.98 -6.23 4.58
C THR A 8 -0.98 -6.15 3.05
N PRO A 9 -0.83 -7.26 2.32
CA PRO A 9 -1.08 -7.27 0.88
C PRO A 9 -2.56 -6.98 0.59
N LEU A 10 -2.85 -6.57 -0.64
CA LEU A 10 -4.21 -6.46 -1.16
C LEU A 10 -4.68 -7.83 -1.65
N ARG A 11 -5.76 -8.32 -1.04
CA ARG A 11 -6.51 -9.52 -1.44
C ARG A 11 -8.00 -9.21 -1.41
N VAL A 12 -8.84 -10.16 -1.82
CA VAL A 12 -10.30 -10.01 -1.77
C VAL A 12 -10.77 -9.72 -0.33
N GLU A 13 -10.17 -10.39 0.65
CA GLU A 13 -10.54 -10.28 2.07
C GLU A 13 -10.05 -8.98 2.74
N THR A 14 -9.07 -8.30 2.13
CA THR A 14 -8.49 -7.08 2.69
C THR A 14 -8.79 -5.84 1.84
N ALA A 15 -9.57 -6.01 0.77
CA ALA A 15 -10.01 -4.92 -0.08
C ALA A 15 -10.95 -4.01 0.74
N ASN A 16 -10.67 -2.71 0.74
CA ASN A 16 -11.40 -1.69 1.50
C ASN A 16 -11.60 -2.04 2.98
N MET A 17 -10.66 -2.77 3.59
CA MET A 17 -10.75 -3.13 5.01
C MET A 17 -10.76 -1.91 5.95
N PHE A 18 -10.31 -0.75 5.47
CA PHE A 18 -10.56 0.56 6.08
C PHE A 18 -11.71 1.26 5.33
N ASP A 19 -12.93 0.87 5.69
CA ASP A 19 -14.19 1.47 5.27
C ASP A 19 -14.79 2.38 6.36
N THR A 20 -16.03 2.84 6.15
CA THR A 20 -16.74 3.72 7.11
C THR A 20 -16.84 3.11 8.51
N GLU A 21 -17.07 1.80 8.61
CA GLU A 21 -17.25 1.09 9.88
C GLU A 21 -15.91 0.94 10.61
N ALA A 22 -14.86 0.56 9.87
CA ALA A 22 -13.50 0.49 10.38
C ALA A 22 -13.02 1.86 10.89
N PHE A 23 -13.29 2.94 10.14
CA PHE A 23 -12.99 4.30 10.59
C PHE A 23 -13.77 4.68 11.84
N ALA A 24 -15.07 4.36 11.92
CA ALA A 24 -15.88 4.65 13.10
C ALA A 24 -15.38 3.94 14.37
N ALA A 25 -14.75 2.76 14.22
CA ALA A 25 -14.12 2.03 15.31
C ALA A 25 -12.73 2.58 15.70
N MET A 26 -12.13 3.46 14.90
CA MET A 26 -10.87 4.10 15.26
C MET A 26 -11.06 5.02 16.46
N ARG A 27 -9.98 5.16 17.22
CA ARG A 27 -9.91 6.22 18.23
C ARG A 27 -10.05 7.57 17.52
N PRO A 28 -10.93 8.47 17.99
CA PRO A 28 -11.00 9.85 17.49
C PRO A 28 -9.65 10.57 17.56
N GLY A 29 -9.31 11.29 16.49
CA GLY A 29 -8.04 12.00 16.34
C GLY A 29 -6.83 11.08 16.09
N ALA A 30 -7.04 9.83 15.67
CA ALA A 30 -5.93 8.95 15.31
C ALA A 30 -5.31 9.33 13.95
N LEU A 31 -4.04 8.96 13.75
CA LEU A 31 -3.32 9.10 12.49
C LEU A 31 -3.33 7.77 11.71
N LEU A 32 -3.41 7.86 10.39
CA LEU A 32 -3.34 6.70 9.49
C LEU A 32 -2.12 6.80 8.57
N VAL A 33 -1.38 5.70 8.40
CA VAL A 33 -0.27 5.60 7.45
C VAL A 33 -0.45 4.37 6.57
N ASN A 34 -0.48 4.55 5.26
CA ASN A 34 -0.55 3.46 4.30
C ASN A 34 0.63 3.51 3.32
N THR A 35 1.56 2.57 3.50
CA THR A 35 2.65 2.29 2.55
C THR A 35 2.51 0.88 1.95
N ALA A 36 1.33 0.27 2.08
CA ALA A 36 1.07 -1.09 1.65
C ALA A 36 0.42 -1.12 0.26
N ARG A 37 -0.89 -0.90 0.16
CA ARG A 37 -1.64 -0.91 -1.12
C ARG A 37 -2.80 0.08 -1.07
N ALA A 38 -3.07 0.75 -2.19
CA ALA A 38 -4.15 1.74 -2.30
C ALA A 38 -5.52 1.16 -1.92
N GLY A 39 -5.87 0.01 -2.51
CA GLY A 39 -7.18 -0.65 -2.32
C GLY A 39 -7.44 -1.26 -0.93
N LEU A 40 -6.62 -0.97 0.08
CA LEU A 40 -6.92 -1.32 1.47
C LEU A 40 -7.85 -0.31 2.14
N ILE A 41 -7.92 0.90 1.59
CA ILE A 41 -8.69 2.02 2.13
C ILE A 41 -9.78 2.39 1.14
N ASP A 42 -11.01 2.51 1.62
CA ASP A 42 -12.03 3.28 0.92
C ASP A 42 -11.70 4.78 1.08
N GLU A 43 -11.21 5.40 0.01
CA GLU A 43 -10.77 6.80 0.03
C GLU A 43 -11.91 7.78 0.29
N ALA A 44 -13.15 7.46 -0.11
CA ALA A 44 -14.30 8.29 0.20
C ALA A 44 -14.62 8.22 1.70
N ALA A 45 -14.55 7.02 2.27
CA ALA A 45 -14.69 6.85 3.72
C ALA A 45 -13.59 7.59 4.50
N LEU A 46 -12.34 7.60 3.99
CA LEU A 46 -11.24 8.35 4.58
C LEU A 46 -11.51 9.87 4.55
N VAL A 47 -12.00 10.41 3.43
CA VAL A 47 -12.40 11.83 3.33
C VAL A 47 -13.43 12.16 4.41
N HIS A 48 -14.48 11.36 4.57
CA HIS A 48 -15.47 11.57 5.62
C HIS A 48 -14.91 11.42 7.03
N ALA A 49 -13.99 10.49 7.26
CA ALA A 49 -13.35 10.32 8.56
C ALA A 49 -12.47 11.52 8.93
N LEU A 50 -11.81 12.14 7.95
CA LEU A 50 -11.05 13.39 8.10
C LEU A 50 -12.00 14.57 8.38
N GLU A 51 -13.10 14.72 7.64
CA GLU A 51 -14.11 15.77 7.85
C GLU A 51 -14.70 15.72 9.26
N ARG A 52 -14.96 14.50 9.78
CA ARG A 52 -15.52 14.29 11.11
C ARG A 52 -14.49 14.33 12.25
N GLY A 53 -13.20 14.49 11.94
CA GLY A 53 -12.11 14.51 12.91
C GLY A 53 -11.85 13.16 13.59
N VAL A 54 -12.40 12.07 13.05
CA VAL A 54 -12.09 10.71 13.50
C VAL A 54 -10.63 10.38 13.18
N VAL A 55 -10.21 10.75 11.97
CA VAL A 55 -8.80 10.73 11.56
C VAL A 55 -8.26 12.17 11.64
N ALA A 56 -7.18 12.36 12.39
CA ALA A 56 -6.53 13.67 12.53
C ALA A 56 -5.65 14.01 11.32
N GLY A 57 -5.19 13.00 10.58
CA GLY A 57 -4.36 13.13 9.39
C GLY A 57 -3.99 11.77 8.81
N ALA A 58 -3.61 11.76 7.54
CA ALA A 58 -3.27 10.54 6.82
C ALA A 58 -2.01 10.72 5.96
N ALA A 59 -1.16 9.70 5.88
CA ALA A 59 -0.05 9.65 4.93
C ALA A 59 -0.21 8.42 4.03
N LEU A 60 -0.33 8.65 2.73
CA LEU A 60 -0.60 7.62 1.73
C LEU A 60 0.51 7.61 0.68
N ASP A 61 1.28 6.53 0.63
CA ASP A 61 2.25 6.30 -0.45
C ASP A 61 1.61 5.62 -1.67
N LEU A 62 0.40 5.11 -1.53
CA LEU A 62 -0.39 4.58 -2.62
C LEU A 62 -1.83 5.05 -2.49
N PHE A 63 -2.45 5.37 -3.62
CA PHE A 63 -3.79 5.92 -3.71
C PHE A 63 -4.36 5.67 -5.12
N SER A 64 -5.66 5.91 -5.29
CA SER A 64 -6.35 5.87 -6.57
C SER A 64 -5.79 6.91 -7.56
N PRO A 65 -5.83 6.67 -8.88
CA PRO A 65 -5.39 7.64 -9.88
C PRO A 65 -6.02 9.03 -9.76
N GLU A 66 -7.21 9.13 -9.18
CA GLU A 66 -7.98 10.35 -9.01
C GLU A 66 -7.53 11.18 -7.78
N ALA A 67 -6.96 10.53 -6.76
CA ALA A 67 -6.59 11.17 -5.49
C ALA A 67 -5.69 12.42 -5.63
N PRO A 68 -4.66 12.47 -6.52
CA PRO A 68 -3.79 13.63 -6.70
C PRO A 68 -4.50 14.92 -7.17
N THR A 69 -5.73 14.83 -7.66
CA THR A 69 -6.53 16.00 -8.07
C THR A 69 -7.84 16.14 -7.30
N GLY A 70 -8.16 15.14 -6.47
CA GLY A 70 -9.38 15.02 -5.68
C GLY A 70 -9.30 15.63 -4.27
N PRO A 71 -10.30 15.36 -3.41
CA PRO A 71 -10.40 15.93 -2.07
C PRO A 71 -9.19 15.65 -1.18
N LEU A 72 -8.62 14.44 -1.26
CA LEU A 72 -7.45 14.05 -0.47
C LEU A 72 -6.24 14.96 -0.74
N SER A 73 -5.96 15.30 -2.00
CA SER A 73 -4.85 16.20 -2.36
C SER A 73 -5.04 17.65 -1.87
N ARG A 74 -6.27 18.05 -1.58
CA ARG A 74 -6.64 19.41 -1.15
C ARG A 74 -6.71 19.54 0.37
N ASP A 75 -6.74 18.42 1.10
CA ASP A 75 -6.77 18.41 2.55
C ASP A 75 -5.34 18.61 3.09
N PRO A 76 -5.06 19.70 3.84
CA PRO A 76 -3.72 19.98 4.35
C PRO A 76 -3.23 18.97 5.41
N ARG A 77 -4.10 18.09 5.89
CA ARG A 77 -3.78 17.02 6.85
C ARG A 77 -3.37 15.72 6.16
N VAL A 78 -3.39 15.70 4.84
CA VAL A 78 -3.05 14.52 4.03
C VAL A 78 -1.71 14.72 3.34
N ILE A 79 -0.86 13.71 3.46
CA ILE A 79 0.41 13.61 2.73
C ILE A 79 0.24 12.52 1.68
N LEU A 80 0.49 12.87 0.42
CA LEU A 80 0.51 11.93 -0.70
C LEU A 80 1.94 11.81 -1.25
N THR A 81 2.45 10.59 -1.34
CA THR A 81 3.73 10.30 -2.02
C THR A 81 3.50 9.31 -3.17
N PRO A 82 4.15 9.50 -4.33
CA PRO A 82 3.84 8.72 -5.54
C PRO A 82 4.53 7.33 -5.53
N HIS A 83 4.15 6.47 -4.59
CA HIS A 83 4.61 5.09 -4.46
C HIS A 83 6.14 4.96 -4.41
N LEU A 84 6.73 5.69 -3.47
CA LEU A 84 8.17 5.85 -3.32
C LEU A 84 8.79 4.99 -2.22
N GLY A 85 8.00 4.27 -1.42
CA GLY A 85 8.49 3.56 -0.22
C GLY A 85 9.63 2.56 -0.47
N GLY A 86 9.73 2.01 -1.68
CA GLY A 86 10.79 1.08 -2.10
C GLY A 86 11.86 1.67 -3.02
N SER A 87 11.80 2.96 -3.35
CA SER A 87 12.48 3.55 -4.51
C SER A 87 13.85 4.19 -4.19
N THR A 88 14.59 3.64 -3.22
CA THR A 88 15.98 4.04 -2.95
C THR A 88 16.93 3.41 -3.97
N GLU A 89 18.07 4.06 -4.24
CA GLU A 89 19.08 3.54 -5.18
C GLU A 89 19.52 2.12 -4.79
N GLU A 90 19.78 1.88 -3.51
CA GLU A 90 20.23 0.59 -3.02
C GLU A 90 19.14 -0.48 -3.09
N ALA A 91 17.87 -0.13 -2.81
CA ALA A 91 16.76 -1.08 -2.92
C ALA A 91 16.47 -1.46 -4.37
N LEU A 92 16.50 -0.49 -5.29
CA LEU A 92 16.33 -0.73 -6.72
C LEU A 92 17.48 -1.58 -7.27
N ALA A 93 18.73 -1.30 -6.89
CA ALA A 93 19.89 -2.09 -7.28
C ALA A 93 19.81 -3.55 -6.77
N ARG A 94 19.40 -3.75 -5.52
CA ARG A 94 19.17 -5.11 -4.96
C ARG A 94 18.05 -5.85 -5.71
N THR A 95 16.95 -5.16 -5.98
CA THR A 95 15.79 -5.72 -6.70
C THR A 95 16.17 -6.12 -8.11
N ALA A 96 16.86 -5.25 -8.85
CA ALA A 96 17.33 -5.53 -10.20
C ALA A 96 18.28 -6.74 -10.24
N ARG A 97 19.24 -6.81 -9.31
CA ARG A 97 20.16 -7.95 -9.20
C ARG A 97 19.42 -9.25 -8.87
N ALA A 98 18.45 -9.21 -7.94
CA ALA A 98 17.63 -10.37 -7.60
C ALA A 98 16.79 -10.85 -8.78
N ALA A 99 16.16 -9.92 -9.52
CA ALA A 99 15.39 -10.23 -10.72
C ALA A 99 16.26 -10.89 -11.80
N ALA A 100 17.43 -10.32 -12.09
CA ALA A 100 18.37 -10.90 -13.05
C ALA A 100 18.85 -12.31 -12.64
N LYS A 101 19.16 -12.50 -11.35
CA LYS A 101 19.52 -13.82 -10.81
C LYS A 101 18.38 -14.83 -11.01
N ASN A 102 17.14 -14.46 -10.71
CA ASN A 102 15.98 -15.33 -10.88
C ASN A 102 15.78 -15.76 -12.35
N VAL A 103 15.96 -14.83 -13.29
CA VAL A 103 15.90 -15.16 -14.73
C VAL A 103 16.98 -16.17 -15.12
N ILE A 104 18.24 -15.96 -14.70
CA ILE A 104 19.34 -16.89 -14.99
C ILE A 104 19.08 -18.27 -14.37
N THR A 105 18.61 -18.32 -13.12
CA THR A 105 18.25 -19.57 -12.43
C THR A 105 17.18 -20.34 -13.22
N ALA A 106 16.12 -19.64 -13.63
CA ALA A 106 15.03 -20.20 -14.44
C ALA A 106 15.53 -20.74 -15.80
N LEU A 107 16.38 -20.00 -16.52
CA LEU A 107 16.94 -20.43 -17.81
C LEU A 107 17.84 -21.67 -17.70
N ASN A 108 18.40 -21.95 -16.53
CA ASN A 108 19.15 -23.18 -16.25
C ASN A 108 18.25 -24.36 -15.82
N GLY A 109 16.92 -24.21 -15.94
CA GLY A 109 15.96 -25.25 -15.55
C GLY A 109 15.77 -25.39 -14.04
N ILE A 110 16.23 -24.41 -13.25
CA ILE A 110 16.10 -24.39 -11.80
C ILE A 110 14.98 -23.41 -11.41
N GLN A 111 14.08 -23.82 -10.53
CA GLN A 111 13.08 -22.91 -10.00
C GLN A 111 13.73 -21.91 -9.03
N PRO A 112 13.55 -20.58 -9.21
CA PRO A 112 14.03 -19.60 -8.24
C PRO A 112 13.34 -19.74 -6.87
N ASP A 113 14.11 -19.57 -5.78
CA ASP A 113 13.61 -19.70 -4.40
C ASP A 113 12.45 -18.74 -4.08
N THR A 114 12.38 -17.59 -4.77
CA THR A 114 11.35 -16.57 -4.59
C THR A 114 10.19 -16.70 -5.59
N ALA A 115 10.06 -17.82 -6.29
CA ALA A 115 8.96 -18.03 -7.23
C ALA A 115 7.62 -18.16 -6.47
N LEU A 116 6.69 -17.22 -6.74
CA LEU A 116 5.38 -17.17 -6.08
C LEU A 116 4.39 -18.23 -6.61
N SER A 117 4.59 -18.69 -7.85
CA SER A 117 3.78 -19.75 -8.50
C SER A 117 4.66 -20.95 -8.89
N PRO A 118 5.05 -21.81 -7.94
CA PRO A 118 5.95 -22.95 -8.20
C PRO A 118 5.44 -23.95 -9.26
N LYS A 119 4.11 -24.02 -9.47
CA LYS A 119 3.48 -25.08 -10.25
C LYS A 119 3.65 -24.95 -11.78
N GLU A 120 4.06 -23.78 -12.27
CA GLU A 120 4.21 -23.52 -13.71
C GLU A 120 5.60 -23.87 -14.25
N TYR A 121 6.56 -24.20 -13.36
CA TYR A 121 7.96 -24.48 -13.72
C TYR A 121 8.28 -25.96 -13.97
N ARG A 122 7.28 -26.82 -14.12
CA ARG A 122 7.51 -28.23 -14.50
C ARG A 122 7.61 -28.34 -16.02
N ALA A 123 8.84 -28.51 -16.51
CA ALA A 123 9.12 -29.04 -17.84
C ALA A 123 8.58 -30.46 -17.99
#